data_AF-C4PU72-F1
#
_entry.id   AF-C4PU72-F1
#
_cell.length_a   1.000
_cell.length_b   1.000
_cell.length_c   1.000
_cell.angle_alpha   90.00
_cell.angle_beta   90.00
_cell.angle_gamma   90.00
#
_symmetry.space_group_name_H-M   'P 1'
#
loop_
_entity.id
_entity.type
_entity.pdbx_description
1 polymer ?
#
loop_
_entity_poly.entity_id
_entity_poly.type
_entity_poly.pdbx_seq_one_letter_code
_entity_poly.pdbx_strand_id
1 'polypeptide(L)'
;SVFYSFTTRYRLPSWSMCTGAESSRSDCMQEKSFFCRISGGKKCEGDLQYYPFRMTPYLMKVQDKVHSEDQFCCLLLAEKVHSGYEAPRIPSDKRIFTTTHTPSCVFQDVDERAVPLLGYFPQDLIGTPVLLLMHPDDRPVMLAIHKKILQYAGQPFDHSSIRFCTRNGGYVIVDTSWSS
;
A
#
# COMPACT_ATOMS: atom_id res chain seq x y z
N SER A 1 -19.12 16.19 -19.09
CA SER A 1 -19.34 17.24 -18.07
C SER A 1 -18.01 17.50 -17.40
N VAL A 2 -17.39 18.65 -17.67
CA VAL A 2 -16.03 18.97 -17.21
C VAL A 2 -16.18 19.71 -15.89
N PHE A 3 -15.83 19.06 -14.78
CA PHE A 3 -15.74 19.73 -13.49
C PHE A 3 -14.47 20.58 -13.46
N TYR A 4 -14.61 21.88 -13.74
CA TYR A 4 -13.64 22.88 -13.32
C TYR A 4 -13.96 23.23 -11.86
N SER A 5 -13.28 22.62 -10.90
CA SER A 5 -13.25 23.13 -9.54
C SER A 5 -12.07 24.10 -9.43
N PHE A 6 -12.37 25.37 -9.23
CA PHE A 6 -11.41 26.37 -8.78
C PHE A 6 -10.77 25.87 -7.48
N THR A 7 -9.46 25.63 -7.45
CA THR A 7 -8.73 25.51 -6.19
C THR A 7 -8.39 26.91 -5.71
N THR A 8 -9.36 27.60 -5.11
CA THR A 8 -9.05 28.81 -4.33
C THR A 8 -8.04 28.40 -3.26
N ARG A 9 -6.89 29.08 -3.16
CA ARG A 9 -5.88 28.77 -2.14
C ARG A 9 -6.46 29.10 -0.77
N TYR A 10 -7.08 28.12 -0.12
CA TYR A 10 -7.40 28.24 1.30
C TYR A 10 -6.10 28.18 2.09
N ARG A 11 -5.92 29.13 3.02
CA ARG A 11 -4.86 29.03 4.02
C ARG A 11 -5.28 27.93 4.99
N LEU A 12 -4.73 26.73 4.79
CA LEU A 12 -4.93 25.62 5.69
C LEU A 12 -4.49 26.02 7.12
N PRO A 13 -5.19 25.57 8.16
CA PRO A 13 -4.75 25.78 9.55
C PRO A 13 -3.34 25.24 9.79
N SER A 14 -2.65 25.75 10.82
CA SER A 14 -1.35 25.23 11.24
C SER A 14 -1.48 23.75 11.63
N TRP A 15 -0.71 22.88 10.97
CA TRP A 15 -0.71 21.42 11.12
C TRP A 15 -0.34 20.92 12.53
N SER A 16 0.21 21.79 13.38
CA SER A 16 0.63 21.47 14.75
C SER A 16 -0.51 21.02 15.70
N MET A 17 -1.77 21.01 15.26
CA MET A 17 -2.93 20.66 16.08
C MET A 17 -3.39 19.20 15.99
N CYS A 18 -2.91 18.41 15.02
CA CYS A 18 -3.47 17.06 14.76
C CYS A 18 -2.62 15.89 15.28
N THR A 19 -1.45 16.15 15.87
CA THR A 19 -0.54 15.11 16.40
C THR A 19 -0.43 15.09 17.92
N GLY A 20 -1.18 15.95 18.63
CA GLY A 20 -1.18 16.03 20.10
C GLY A 20 -2.44 15.40 20.68
N ALA A 21 -2.28 14.55 21.70
CA ALA A 21 -3.36 13.80 22.34
C ALA A 21 -4.37 14.65 23.15
N GLU A 22 -4.30 15.99 23.11
CA GLU A 22 -5.20 16.85 23.88
C GLU A 22 -5.51 18.17 23.13
N SER A 23 -6.64 18.20 22.42
CA SER A 23 -7.50 19.40 22.29
C SER A 23 -8.76 19.05 21.49
N SER A 24 -9.94 19.26 22.10
CA SER A 24 -11.29 19.40 21.52
C SER A 24 -11.66 18.58 20.28
N ARG A 25 -12.70 17.71 20.40
CA ARG A 25 -13.44 16.97 19.33
C ARG A 25 -12.88 17.25 17.92
N SER A 26 -11.99 16.38 17.45
CA SER A 26 -11.24 16.58 16.21
C SER A 26 -12.16 16.89 15.02
N ASP A 27 -12.09 18.12 14.51
CA ASP A 27 -12.77 18.59 13.28
C ASP A 27 -12.23 17.92 11.99
N CYS A 28 -11.56 16.77 12.13
CA CYS A 28 -10.85 16.04 11.10
C CYS A 28 -11.01 14.53 11.33
N MET A 29 -11.52 13.81 10.34
CA MET A 29 -11.70 12.36 10.32
C MET A 29 -10.82 11.77 9.22
N GLN A 30 -9.94 10.82 9.56
CA GLN A 30 -9.12 10.11 8.59
C GLN A 30 -9.94 9.02 7.89
N GLU A 31 -9.88 9.01 6.57
CA GLU A 31 -10.51 8.01 5.73
C GLU A 31 -9.51 6.92 5.30
N LYS A 32 -10.01 5.82 4.74
CA LYS A 32 -9.18 4.70 4.31
C LYS A 32 -8.14 5.16 3.28
N SER A 33 -6.86 4.89 3.58
CA SER A 33 -5.76 5.21 2.67
C SER A 33 -5.74 4.29 1.46
N PHE A 34 -5.20 4.79 0.35
CA PHE A 34 -5.00 4.02 -0.87
C PHE A 34 -3.65 4.35 -1.51
N PHE A 35 -3.19 3.51 -2.42
CA PHE A 35 -1.95 3.76 -3.16
C PHE A 35 -2.23 4.22 -4.57
N CYS A 36 -1.42 5.12 -5.10
CA CYS A 36 -1.49 5.50 -6.51
C CYS A 36 -0.10 5.81 -7.07
N ARG A 37 -0.06 6.00 -8.39
CA ARG A 37 1.13 6.39 -9.12
C ARG A 37 0.91 7.73 -9.76
N ILE A 38 1.75 8.69 -9.38
CA ILE A 38 1.67 10.07 -9.87
C ILE A 38 2.87 10.29 -10.78
N SER A 39 2.62 10.76 -12.00
CA SER A 39 3.67 11.14 -12.93
C SER A 39 4.39 12.40 -12.46
N GLY A 40 5.71 12.40 -12.45
CA GLY A 40 6.48 13.65 -12.37
C GLY A 40 6.34 14.40 -13.70
N GLY A 41 6.04 15.70 -13.68
CA GLY A 41 5.82 16.48 -14.90
C GLY A 41 6.94 16.33 -15.95
N LYS A 42 6.59 16.52 -17.24
CA LYS A 42 7.46 16.30 -18.41
C LYS A 42 8.88 16.82 -18.18
N LYS A 43 9.87 15.91 -18.17
CA LYS A 43 11.22 16.25 -18.64
C LYS A 43 11.18 16.30 -20.16
N CYS A 44 11.80 17.30 -20.76
CA CYS A 44 12.05 17.32 -22.21
C CYS A 44 12.74 16.00 -22.61
N GLU A 45 12.13 15.28 -23.55
CA GLU A 45 12.66 14.05 -24.18
C GLU A 45 12.91 12.82 -23.30
N GLY A 46 11.97 12.43 -22.42
CA GLY A 46 12.06 11.15 -21.71
C GLY A 46 10.70 10.50 -21.43
N ASP A 47 10.70 9.17 -21.33
CA ASP A 47 9.53 8.36 -20.93
C ASP A 47 8.83 8.93 -19.68
N LEU A 48 7.49 8.84 -19.65
CA LEU A 48 6.71 9.25 -18.48
C LEU A 48 7.12 8.42 -17.25
N GLN A 49 7.76 9.06 -16.27
CA GLN A 49 8.11 8.41 -15.01
C GLN A 49 7.00 8.56 -13.98
N TYR A 50 6.51 7.43 -13.47
CA TYR A 50 5.50 7.36 -12.42
C TYR A 50 6.12 6.99 -11.07
N TYR A 51 5.79 7.74 -10.03
CA TYR A 51 6.27 7.47 -8.67
C TYR A 51 5.13 6.97 -7.78
N PRO A 52 5.39 6.02 -6.86
CA PRO A 52 4.38 5.50 -5.96
C PRO A 52 4.11 6.45 -4.78
N PHE A 53 2.83 6.61 -4.43
CA PHE A 53 2.39 7.41 -3.28
C PHE A 53 1.37 6.64 -2.45
N ARG A 54 1.44 6.80 -1.13
CA ARG A 54 0.32 6.55 -0.22
C ARG A 54 -0.51 7.83 -0.15
N MET A 55 -1.79 7.70 -0.42
CA MET A 55 -2.76 8.78 -0.37
C MET A 55 -3.63 8.56 0.87
N THR A 56 -3.58 9.52 1.79
CA THR A 56 -4.38 9.49 3.02
C THR A 56 -5.38 10.63 3.00
N PRO A 57 -6.67 10.34 2.70
CA PRO A 57 -7.73 11.32 2.74
C PRO A 57 -8.14 11.66 4.18
N TYR A 58 -8.44 12.93 4.41
CA TYR A 58 -8.99 13.47 5.63
C TYR A 58 -10.23 14.30 5.29
N LEU A 59 -11.36 13.99 5.90
CA LEU A 59 -12.53 14.83 5.88
C LEU A 59 -12.40 15.85 7.02
N MET A 60 -12.32 17.13 6.70
CA MET A 60 -12.20 18.18 7.70
C MET A 60 -13.30 19.22 7.58
N LYS A 61 -13.68 19.82 8.72
CA LYS A 61 -14.53 21.00 8.76
C LYS A 61 -13.67 22.26 8.73
N VAL A 62 -13.99 23.17 7.82
CA VAL A 62 -13.38 24.48 7.74
C VAL A 62 -14.45 25.52 8.02
N GLN A 63 -14.18 26.39 8.98
CA GLN A 63 -15.03 27.55 9.22
C GLN A 63 -14.78 28.58 8.12
N ASP A 64 -15.82 28.84 7.32
CA ASP A 64 -15.80 29.97 6.40
C ASP A 64 -16.05 31.26 7.21
N LYS A 65 -15.13 32.23 7.12
CA LYS A 65 -15.27 33.51 7.82
C LYS A 65 -16.35 34.40 7.19
N VAL A 66 -16.81 34.08 5.98
CA VAL A 66 -17.75 34.90 5.18
C VAL A 66 -19.19 34.40 5.34
N HIS A 67 -19.37 33.09 5.43
CA HIS A 67 -20.66 32.45 5.62
C HIS A 67 -20.53 31.63 6.88
N SER A 68 -21.26 31.96 7.95
CA SER A 68 -21.19 31.35 9.28
C SER A 68 -21.62 29.87 9.32
N GLU A 69 -21.27 29.09 8.30
CA GLU A 69 -21.60 27.69 8.09
C GLU A 69 -20.30 26.87 7.98
N ASP A 70 -20.32 25.69 8.60
CA ASP A 70 -19.24 24.71 8.49
C ASP A 70 -19.19 24.17 7.05
N GLN A 71 -18.08 24.37 6.35
CA GLN A 71 -17.83 23.70 5.07
C GLN A 71 -16.98 22.45 5.28
N PHE A 72 -17.41 21.33 4.71
CA PHE A 72 -16.59 20.13 4.64
C PHE A 72 -15.62 20.22 3.47
N CYS A 73 -14.34 19.95 3.71
CA CYS A 73 -13.36 19.78 2.65
C CYS A 73 -12.57 18.47 2.83
N CYS A 74 -12.08 17.96 1.70
CA CYS A 74 -11.23 16.78 1.65
C CYS A 74 -9.77 17.23 1.52
N LEU A 75 -8.96 16.95 2.53
CA LEU A 75 -7.52 17.11 2.50
C LEU A 75 -6.89 15.76 2.13
N LEU A 76 -6.06 15.71 1.09
CA LEU A 76 -5.33 14.52 0.69
C LEU A 76 -3.84 14.70 0.99
N LEU A 77 -3.32 13.88 1.90
CA LEU A 77 -1.88 13.76 2.10
C LEU A 77 -1.30 12.76 1.10
N ALA A 78 -0.25 13.16 0.40
CA ALA A 78 0.47 12.32 -0.55
C ALA A 78 1.88 12.06 -0.04
N GLU A 79 2.13 10.84 0.44
CA GLU A 79 3.44 10.42 0.93
C GLU A 79 4.12 9.56 -0.12
N LYS A 80 5.29 9.98 -0.60
CA LYS A 80 6.06 9.20 -1.57
C LYS A 80 6.50 7.89 -0.90
N VAL A 81 6.22 6.77 -1.55
CA VAL A 81 6.70 5.46 -1.08
C VAL A 81 8.13 5.25 -1.59
N HIS A 82 9.02 4.87 -0.68
CA HIS A 82 10.40 4.55 -0.98
C HIS A 82 10.62 3.03 -0.94
N SER A 83 11.59 2.54 -1.70
CA SER A 83 11.98 1.13 -1.60
C SER A 83 12.51 0.85 -0.20
N GLY A 84 12.09 -0.27 0.40
CA GLY A 84 12.59 -0.70 1.70
C GLY A 84 14.09 -1.07 1.70
N TYR A 85 14.71 -1.17 0.52
CA TYR A 85 16.13 -1.47 0.31
C TYR A 85 16.99 -0.22 0.09
N GLU A 86 16.38 0.95 -0.10
CA GLU A 86 17.04 2.24 -0.21
C GLU A 86 17.18 2.92 1.16
N ALA A 87 18.03 3.95 1.29
CA ALA A 87 18.20 4.67 2.54
C ALA A 87 17.02 5.63 2.80
N PRO A 88 16.44 5.68 4.02
CA PRO A 88 16.72 4.81 5.16
C PRO A 88 16.14 3.39 4.96
N ARG A 89 16.98 2.37 5.13
CA ARG A 89 16.60 0.98 4.85
C ARG A 89 15.70 0.43 5.94
N ILE A 90 14.70 -0.36 5.54
CA ILE A 90 13.92 -1.17 6.48
C ILE A 90 14.87 -2.25 7.06
N PRO A 91 15.02 -2.34 8.40
CA PRO A 91 15.82 -3.38 9.05
C PRO A 91 15.35 -4.78 8.63
N SER A 92 16.26 -5.73 8.48
CA SER A 92 15.95 -7.07 7.95
C SER A 92 14.89 -7.81 8.78
N ASP A 93 14.92 -7.68 10.10
CA ASP A 93 13.94 -8.25 11.04
C ASP A 93 12.54 -7.62 10.95
N LYS A 94 12.42 -6.48 10.26
CA LYS A 94 11.15 -5.78 10.02
C LYS A 94 10.62 -5.95 8.60
N ARG A 95 11.31 -6.69 7.72
CA ARG A 95 10.87 -6.96 6.34
C ARG A 95 9.89 -8.12 6.30
N ILE A 96 8.79 -7.97 7.03
CA ILE A 96 7.74 -8.98 7.18
C ILE A 96 6.45 -8.39 6.65
N PHE A 97 5.77 -9.15 5.80
CA PHE A 97 4.44 -8.83 5.28
C PHE A 97 3.59 -10.09 5.26
N THR A 98 2.27 -9.92 5.21
CA THR A 98 1.32 -11.03 5.17
C THR A 98 0.46 -10.94 3.91
N THR A 99 0.10 -12.10 3.37
CA THR A 99 -0.85 -12.22 2.27
C THR A 99 -1.80 -13.36 2.57
N THR A 100 -3.03 -13.27 2.08
CA THR A 100 -3.97 -14.40 2.05
C THR A 100 -4.32 -14.72 0.60
N HIS A 101 -4.60 -15.99 0.32
CA HIS A 101 -5.02 -16.43 -1.00
C HIS A 101 -6.12 -17.48 -0.90
N THR A 102 -6.98 -17.52 -1.92
CA THR A 102 -8.01 -18.54 -2.05
C THR A 102 -7.36 -19.90 -2.35
N PRO A 103 -8.06 -21.04 -2.13
CA PRO A 103 -7.54 -22.36 -2.50
C PRO A 103 -7.13 -22.51 -3.97
N SER A 104 -7.64 -21.64 -4.86
CA SER A 104 -7.24 -21.56 -6.27
C SER A 104 -5.99 -20.68 -6.50
N CYS A 105 -5.24 -20.36 -5.45
CA CYS A 105 -4.04 -19.53 -5.49
C CYS A 105 -4.30 -18.11 -6.03
N VAL A 106 -5.42 -17.49 -5.68
CA VAL A 106 -5.71 -16.09 -6.04
C VAL A 106 -5.55 -15.21 -4.81
N PHE A 107 -4.78 -14.13 -4.88
CA PHE A 107 -4.63 -13.19 -3.77
C PHE A 107 -5.99 -12.64 -3.33
N GLN A 108 -6.27 -12.75 -2.04
CA GLN A 108 -7.47 -12.22 -1.41
C GLN A 108 -7.16 -10.96 -0.60
N ASP A 109 -6.03 -10.95 0.11
CA ASP A 109 -5.55 -9.79 0.85
C ASP A 109 -4.02 -9.70 0.80
N VAL A 110 -3.51 -8.47 0.84
CA VAL A 110 -2.07 -8.14 0.83
C VAL A 110 -1.84 -6.96 1.77
N ASP A 111 -1.00 -7.18 2.78
CA ASP A 111 -0.58 -6.15 3.73
C ASP A 111 0.19 -5.01 3.04
N GLU A 112 -0.07 -3.77 3.45
CA GLU A 112 0.64 -2.58 2.97
C GLU A 112 2.15 -2.63 3.22
N ARG A 113 2.62 -3.41 4.20
CA ARG A 113 4.06 -3.66 4.42
C ARG A 113 4.74 -4.32 3.23
N ALA A 114 4.00 -4.99 2.34
CA ALA A 114 4.53 -5.55 1.11
C ALA A 114 4.92 -4.47 0.08
N VAL A 115 4.31 -3.28 0.14
CA VAL A 115 4.52 -2.22 -0.88
C VAL A 115 5.98 -1.79 -1.00
N PRO A 116 6.68 -1.39 0.08
CA PRO A 116 8.10 -1.01 -0.04
C PRO A 116 9.03 -2.19 -0.35
N LEU A 117 8.59 -3.44 -0.11
CA LEU A 117 9.41 -4.65 -0.27
C LEU A 117 9.28 -5.28 -1.66
N LEU A 118 8.07 -5.27 -2.24
CA LEU A 118 7.79 -5.87 -3.54
C LEU A 118 7.55 -4.82 -4.64
N GLY A 119 7.22 -3.58 -4.27
CA GLY A 119 6.90 -2.49 -5.19
C GLY A 119 5.50 -2.54 -5.80
N TYR A 120 4.75 -3.62 -5.57
CA TYR A 120 3.35 -3.76 -5.95
C TYR A 120 2.43 -3.15 -4.89
N PHE A 121 1.31 -2.58 -5.31
CA PHE A 121 0.25 -2.17 -4.40
C PHE A 121 -0.72 -3.34 -4.14
N PRO A 122 -1.44 -3.35 -3.01
CA PRO A 122 -2.45 -4.38 -2.76
C PRO A 122 -3.44 -4.53 -3.92
N GLN A 123 -3.92 -3.42 -4.49
CA GLN A 123 -4.83 -3.44 -5.63
C GLN A 123 -4.22 -3.91 -6.95
N ASP A 124 -2.88 -3.96 -7.05
CA ASP A 124 -2.23 -4.57 -8.22
C ASP A 124 -2.24 -6.10 -8.12
N LEU A 125 -2.33 -6.66 -6.91
CA LEU A 125 -2.17 -8.09 -6.64
C LEU A 125 -3.49 -8.79 -6.31
N ILE A 126 -4.39 -8.15 -5.57
CA ILE A 126 -5.69 -8.75 -5.20
C ILE A 126 -6.46 -9.17 -6.46
N GLY A 127 -6.98 -10.39 -6.46
CA GLY A 127 -7.66 -10.98 -7.61
C GLY A 127 -6.73 -11.58 -8.67
N THR A 128 -5.40 -11.46 -8.53
CA THR A 128 -4.43 -12.07 -9.44
C THR A 128 -3.89 -13.40 -8.88
N PRO A 129 -3.44 -14.34 -9.75
CA PRO A 129 -2.84 -15.58 -9.28
C PRO A 129 -1.49 -15.36 -8.59
N VAL A 130 -1.32 -15.91 -7.38
CA VAL A 130 -0.06 -15.89 -6.59
C VAL A 130 1.12 -16.44 -7.40
N LEU A 131 0.86 -17.44 -8.25
CA LEU A 131 1.86 -18.09 -9.09
C LEU A 131 2.54 -17.15 -10.10
N LEU A 132 1.89 -16.03 -10.47
CA LEU A 132 2.50 -15.02 -11.35
C LEU A 132 3.62 -14.26 -10.65
N LEU A 133 3.52 -14.09 -9.34
CA LEU A 133 4.55 -13.46 -8.53
C LEU A 133 5.70 -14.42 -8.20
N MET A 134 5.48 -15.73 -8.27
CA MET A 134 6.52 -16.73 -8.03
C MET A 134 7.43 -16.92 -9.25
N HIS A 135 8.72 -17.17 -9.00
CA HIS A 135 9.64 -17.65 -10.04
C HIS A 135 9.10 -18.94 -10.67
N PRO A 136 9.17 -19.11 -12.01
CA PRO A 136 8.60 -20.28 -12.70
C PRO A 136 9.01 -21.63 -12.11
N ASP A 137 10.29 -21.81 -11.79
CA ASP A 137 10.82 -23.04 -11.19
C ASP A 137 10.28 -23.32 -9.78
N ASP A 138 9.82 -22.29 -9.07
CA ASP A 138 9.32 -22.44 -7.70
C ASP A 138 7.80 -22.67 -7.67
N ARG A 139 7.07 -22.46 -8.78
CA ARG A 139 5.61 -22.64 -8.84
C ARG A 139 5.13 -24.03 -8.39
N PRO A 140 5.81 -25.15 -8.71
CA PRO A 140 5.41 -26.47 -8.23
C PRO A 140 5.41 -26.59 -6.69
N VAL A 141 6.18 -25.76 -5.99
CA VAL A 141 6.24 -25.72 -4.51
C VAL A 141 4.88 -25.40 -3.91
N MET A 142 4.07 -24.56 -4.58
CA MET A 142 2.75 -24.17 -4.08
C MET A 142 1.80 -25.36 -3.90
N LEU A 143 1.92 -26.39 -4.74
CA LEU A 143 1.15 -27.63 -4.59
C LEU A 143 1.56 -28.40 -3.32
N ALA A 144 2.86 -28.47 -3.03
CA ALA A 144 3.36 -29.10 -1.81
C ALA A 144 2.91 -28.35 -0.55
N ILE A 145 2.89 -27.02 -0.61
CA ILE A 145 2.38 -26.16 0.46
C ILE A 145 0.90 -26.43 0.72
N HIS A 146 0.04 -26.42 -0.31
CA HIS A 146 -1.40 -26.67 -0.14
C HIS A 146 -1.68 -28.07 0.44
N LYS A 147 -0.91 -29.09 0.03
CA LYS A 147 -1.00 -30.42 0.65
C LYS A 147 -0.68 -30.38 2.15
N LYS A 148 0.35 -29.65 2.55
CA LYS A 148 0.71 -29.49 3.96
C LYS A 148 -0.33 -28.66 4.74
N ILE A 149 -0.92 -27.63 4.15
CA ILE A 149 -2.02 -26.86 4.79
C ILE A 149 -3.15 -27.79 5.23
N LEU A 150 -3.56 -28.73 4.36
CA LEU A 150 -4.59 -29.72 4.68
C LEU A 150 -4.16 -30.70 5.78
N GLN A 151 -2.87 -31.06 5.82
CA GLN A 151 -2.32 -31.98 6.83
C GLN A 151 -2.19 -31.34 8.21
N TYR A 152 -1.85 -30.05 8.27
CA TYR A 152 -1.57 -29.32 9.51
C TYR A 152 -2.82 -28.70 10.15
N ALA A 153 -3.96 -28.72 9.46
CA ALA A 153 -5.28 -28.38 10.01
C ALA A 153 -5.30 -27.06 10.83
N GLY A 154 -4.74 -25.99 10.26
CA GLY A 154 -4.67 -24.66 10.88
C GLY A 154 -3.41 -24.40 11.70
N GLN A 155 -2.57 -25.40 11.98
CA GLN A 155 -1.28 -25.16 12.63
C GLN A 155 -0.27 -24.55 11.63
N PRO A 156 0.48 -23.52 12.04
CA PRO A 156 1.47 -22.90 11.17
C PRO A 156 2.64 -23.85 10.90
N PHE A 157 3.20 -23.76 9.69
CA PHE A 157 4.41 -24.48 9.32
C PHE A 157 5.26 -23.69 8.32
N ASP A 158 6.56 -23.92 8.36
CA ASP A 158 7.50 -23.29 7.43
C ASP A 158 7.75 -24.18 6.21
N HIS A 159 8.13 -23.55 5.11
CA HIS A 159 8.53 -24.23 3.87
C HIS A 159 9.86 -23.67 3.35
N SER A 160 10.47 -24.38 2.38
CA SER A 160 11.62 -23.85 1.64
C SER A 160 11.35 -22.45 1.11
N SER A 161 12.36 -21.59 1.18
CA SER A 161 12.29 -20.23 0.66
C SER A 161 11.86 -20.20 -0.81
N ILE A 162 11.06 -19.21 -1.19
CA ILE A 162 10.53 -19.04 -2.55
C ILE A 162 11.05 -17.72 -3.12
N ARG A 163 11.28 -17.65 -4.44
CA ARG A 163 11.60 -16.39 -5.11
C ARG A 163 10.34 -15.68 -5.58
N PHE A 164 10.10 -14.47 -5.08
CA PHE A 164 9.03 -13.58 -5.54
C PHE A 164 9.58 -12.51 -6.46
N CYS A 165 8.95 -12.33 -7.62
CA CYS A 165 9.21 -11.23 -8.54
C CYS A 165 8.76 -9.93 -7.89
N THR A 166 9.62 -8.92 -7.95
CA THR A 166 9.31 -7.55 -7.53
C THR A 166 8.94 -6.73 -8.75
N ARG A 167 8.28 -5.59 -8.54
CA ARG A 167 7.78 -4.76 -9.63
C ARG A 167 8.87 -4.21 -10.55
N ASN A 168 10.12 -4.14 -10.10
CA ASN A 168 11.25 -3.71 -10.94
C ASN A 168 11.81 -4.85 -11.82
N GLY A 169 11.24 -6.06 -11.76
CA GLY A 169 11.66 -7.23 -12.52
C GLY A 169 12.71 -8.10 -11.83
N GLY A 170 13.27 -7.66 -10.70
CA GLY A 170 14.17 -8.46 -9.87
C GLY A 170 13.41 -9.46 -8.99
N TYR A 171 14.12 -10.43 -8.43
CA TYR A 171 13.55 -11.41 -7.49
C TYR A 171 14.07 -11.19 -6.07
N VAL A 172 13.18 -11.38 -5.09
CA VAL A 172 13.52 -11.45 -3.66
C VAL A 172 13.25 -12.86 -3.16
N ILE A 173 14.15 -13.38 -2.33
CA ILE A 173 13.95 -14.66 -1.65
C ILE A 173 13.14 -14.38 -0.39
N VAL A 174 12.02 -15.07 -0.25
CA VAL A 174 11.12 -14.96 0.90
C VAL A 174 11.07 -16.28 1.64
N ASP A 175 11.40 -16.22 2.93
CA ASP A 175 11.07 -17.27 3.87
C ASP A 175 9.59 -17.13 4.26
N THR A 176 8.86 -18.24 4.25
CA THR A 176 7.40 -18.23 4.36
C THR A 176 6.92 -19.21 5.42
N SER A 177 5.97 -18.77 6.23
CA SER A 177 5.19 -19.59 7.15
C SER A 177 3.73 -19.59 6.70
N TRP A 178 3.07 -20.74 6.75
CA TRP A 178 1.74 -20.97 6.17
C TRP A 178 0.77 -21.57 7.17
N SER A 179 -0.50 -21.16 7.10
CA SER A 179 -1.62 -21.74 7.85
C SER A 179 -2.93 -21.60 7.05
N SER A 180 -3.95 -22.40 7.36
CA SER A 180 -5.32 -22.25 6.82
C SER A 180 -6.16 -21.31 7.66
#